data_AF-A0A3B0NZX4-F1
#
_entry.id   AF-A0A3B0NZX4-F1
#
_cell.length_a   1.000
_cell.length_b   1.000
_cell.length_c   1.000
_cell.angle_alpha   90.00
_cell.angle_beta   90.00
_cell.angle_gamma   90.00
#
_symmetry.space_group_name_H-M   'P 1'
#
loop_
_entity.id
_entity.type
_entity.pdbx_description
1 polymer ?
#
loop_
_entity_poly.entity_id
_entity_poly.type
_entity_poly.pdbx_seq_one_letter_code
_entity_poly.pdbx_strand_id
1 'polypeptide(L)'
;MLDVCGISKIFPDKKLFSNINIKFLPGNVYGIIGANGVGKSTFLKILSGEVEATEGQIIKNKNARMSVLSQNQDEFNNFNVTDVVIMGNKELYQINLEKNKIYEDPNATMEDYERASHLEEKFGEMGGW
;
A
#
# COMPACT_ATOMS: atom_id res chain seq x y z
N MET A 1 -7.60 -11.37 -7.04
CA MET A 1 -6.78 -11.78 -8.19
C MET A 1 -6.14 -10.54 -8.79
N LEU A 2 -4.88 -10.65 -9.23
CA LEU A 2 -4.14 -9.63 -9.96
C LEU A 2 -3.60 -10.25 -11.24
N ASP A 3 -3.94 -9.66 -12.38
CA ASP A 3 -3.53 -10.13 -13.70
C ASP A 3 -2.63 -9.09 -14.35
N VAL A 4 -1.51 -9.55 -14.87
CA VAL A 4 -0.48 -8.73 -15.53
C VAL A 4 -0.47 -9.18 -16.97
N CYS A 5 -0.82 -8.28 -17.89
CA CYS A 5 -0.98 -8.60 -19.30
C CYS A 5 0.00 -7.75 -20.13
N GLY A 6 0.98 -8.42 -20.74
CA GLY A 6 1.92 -7.80 -21.68
C GLY A 6 2.78 -6.68 -21.10
N ILE A 7 3.06 -6.68 -19.80
CA ILE A 7 3.78 -5.57 -19.17
C ILE A 7 5.23 -5.49 -19.69
N SER A 8 5.58 -4.30 -20.19
CA SER A 8 6.95 -3.97 -20.64
C SER A 8 7.41 -2.67 -19.97
N LYS A 9 8.71 -2.58 -19.67
CA LYS A 9 9.35 -1.33 -19.24
C LYS A 9 10.57 -1.06 -20.10
N ILE A 10 10.53 0.06 -20.80
CA ILE A 10 11.56 0.53 -21.72
C ILE A 10 12.02 1.90 -21.23
N PHE A 11 13.32 2.05 -21.05
CA PHE A 11 13.99 3.34 -20.88
C PHE A 11 14.63 3.76 -22.20
N PRO A 12 14.94 5.06 -22.40
CA PRO A 12 15.45 5.57 -23.67
C PRO A 12 16.66 4.81 -24.23
N ASP A 13 17.52 4.35 -23.34
CA ASP A 13 18.79 3.68 -23.61
C ASP A 13 18.71 2.15 -23.54
N LYS A 14 17.66 1.61 -22.89
CA LYS A 14 17.59 0.18 -22.61
C LYS A 14 16.17 -0.33 -22.36
N LYS A 15 15.88 -1.48 -22.95
CA LYS A 15 14.73 -2.31 -22.59
C LYS A 15 15.03 -3.10 -21.30
N LEU A 16 14.29 -2.83 -20.22
CA LEU A 16 14.51 -3.48 -18.92
C LEU A 16 13.92 -4.90 -18.91
N PHE A 17 12.66 -5.02 -19.32
CA PHE A 17 11.96 -6.28 -19.56
C PHE A 17 10.77 -6.06 -20.51
N SER A 18 10.23 -7.15 -21.06
CA SER A 18 9.04 -7.08 -21.91
C SER A 18 8.12 -8.26 -21.83
N ASN A 19 6.86 -7.97 -22.16
CA ASN A 19 5.81 -8.95 -22.37
C ASN A 19 5.66 -9.90 -21.17
N ILE A 20 5.73 -9.34 -19.96
CA ILE A 20 5.48 -10.10 -18.75
C ILE A 20 3.99 -10.38 -18.68
N ASN A 21 3.64 -11.66 -18.64
CA ASN A 21 2.29 -12.16 -18.48
C ASN A 21 2.24 -13.07 -17.25
N ILE A 22 1.53 -12.66 -16.21
CA ILE A 22 1.42 -13.44 -14.96
C ILE A 22 0.09 -13.19 -14.27
N LYS A 23 -0.51 -14.27 -13.75
CA LYS A 23 -1.69 -14.21 -12.89
C LYS A 23 -1.31 -14.56 -11.46
N PHE A 24 -1.56 -13.63 -10.54
CA PHE A 24 -1.43 -13.86 -9.11
C PHE A 24 -2.78 -14.31 -8.53
N LEU A 25 -2.79 -15.53 -8.01
CA LEU A 25 -3.95 -16.17 -7.42
C LEU A 25 -4.00 -15.92 -5.91
N PRO A 26 -5.20 -15.76 -5.31
CA PRO A 26 -5.34 -15.67 -3.85
C PRO A 26 -4.77 -16.89 -3.13
N GLY A 27 -4.17 -16.68 -1.97
CA GLY A 27 -3.61 -17.75 -1.13
C GLY A 27 -2.17 -18.18 -1.49
N ASN A 28 -1.64 -17.71 -2.63
CA ASN A 28 -0.30 -18.06 -3.07
C ASN A 28 0.74 -17.02 -2.62
N VAL A 29 1.94 -17.50 -2.32
CA VAL A 29 3.14 -16.69 -2.08
C VAL A 29 4.07 -16.82 -3.27
N TYR A 30 4.54 -15.68 -3.79
CA TYR A 30 5.37 -15.62 -4.99
C TYR A 30 6.73 -15.00 -4.68
N GLY A 31 7.80 -15.65 -5.13
CA GLY A 31 9.16 -15.13 -5.08
C GLY A 31 9.64 -14.66 -6.45
N ILE A 32 10.23 -13.47 -6.52
CA ILE A 32 10.86 -12.95 -7.74
C ILE A 32 12.37 -13.04 -7.59
N ILE A 33 13.01 -13.83 -8.44
CA ILE A 33 14.46 -14.03 -8.46
C ILE A 33 15.07 -13.55 -9.77
N GLY A 34 16.36 -13.25 -9.76
CA GLY A 34 17.11 -12.81 -10.93
C GLY A 34 18.30 -11.93 -10.55
N ALA A 35 19.18 -11.66 -11.52
CA ALA A 35 20.36 -10.82 -11.32
C ALA A 35 20.00 -9.39 -10.87
N ASN A 36 20.96 -8.68 -10.27
CA ASN A 36 20.81 -7.27 -9.95
C ASN A 36 20.70 -6.45 -11.24
N GLY A 37 19.81 -5.45 -11.24
CA GLY A 37 19.57 -4.60 -12.41
C GLY A 37 18.65 -5.20 -13.50
N VAL A 38 18.13 -6.42 -13.34
CA VAL A 38 17.16 -7.03 -14.30
C VAL A 38 15.75 -6.41 -14.21
N GLY A 39 15.51 -5.55 -13.21
CA GLY A 39 14.24 -4.84 -13.07
C GLY A 39 13.26 -5.40 -12.03
N LYS A 40 13.69 -6.27 -11.11
CA LYS A 40 12.82 -6.82 -10.05
C LYS A 40 12.08 -5.73 -9.26
N SER A 41 12.82 -4.78 -8.69
CA SER A 41 12.24 -3.66 -7.93
C SER A 41 11.37 -2.78 -8.82
N THR A 42 11.77 -2.54 -10.07
CA THR A 42 10.96 -1.77 -11.03
C THR A 42 9.64 -2.47 -11.34
N PHE A 43 9.64 -3.80 -11.49
CA PHE A 43 8.42 -4.57 -11.71
C PHE A 43 7.50 -4.51 -10.49
N LEU A 44 8.01 -4.66 -9.27
CA LEU A 44 7.21 -4.48 -8.05
C LEU A 44 6.62 -3.06 -7.95
N LYS A 45 7.40 -2.03 -8.31
CA LYS A 45 6.91 -0.64 -8.36
C LYS A 45 5.80 -0.45 -9.40
N ILE A 46 5.90 -1.12 -10.56
CA ILE A 46 4.83 -1.12 -11.55
C ILE A 46 3.57 -1.81 -11.01
N LEU A 47 3.71 -2.96 -10.34
CA LEU A 47 2.57 -3.64 -9.70
C LEU A 47 1.86 -2.73 -8.68
N SER A 48 2.64 -1.97 -7.91
CA SER A 48 2.14 -1.03 -6.91
C SER A 48 1.55 0.27 -7.45
N GLY A 49 1.79 0.59 -8.72
CA GLY A 49 1.41 1.86 -9.34
C GLY A 49 2.37 3.03 -9.07
N GLU A 50 3.48 2.82 -8.34
CA GLU A 50 4.53 3.85 -8.15
C GLU A 50 5.24 4.23 -9.46
N VAL A 51 5.31 3.31 -10.42
CA VAL A 51 5.95 3.51 -11.72
C VAL A 51 5.01 3.03 -12.81
N GLU A 52 4.82 3.83 -13.85
CA GLU A 52 4.03 3.39 -15.01
C GLU A 52 4.81 2.42 -15.88
N ALA A 53 4.11 1.42 -16.42
CA ALA A 53 4.65 0.58 -17.48
C ALA A 53 4.72 1.36 -18.80
N THR A 54 5.61 0.95 -19.70
CA THR A 54 5.64 1.52 -21.05
C THR A 54 4.52 0.94 -21.92
N GLU A 55 4.22 -0.35 -21.72
CA GLU A 55 3.19 -1.08 -22.45
C GLU A 55 2.51 -2.07 -21.51
N GLY A 56 1.33 -2.54 -21.92
CA GLY A 56 0.54 -3.53 -21.20
C GLY A 56 -0.33 -2.91 -20.11
N GLN A 57 -0.97 -3.77 -19.32
CA GLN A 57 -1.86 -3.33 -18.25
C GLN A 57 -1.88 -4.31 -17.08
N ILE A 58 -2.28 -3.80 -15.93
CA ILE A 58 -2.53 -4.58 -14.72
C ILE A 58 -4.03 -4.53 -14.41
N ILE A 59 -4.66 -5.69 -14.32
CA ILE A 59 -6.07 -5.84 -13.99
C ILE A 59 -6.15 -6.38 -12.56
N LYS A 60 -6.81 -5.62 -11.68
CA LYS A 60 -6.99 -5.97 -10.27
C LYS A 60 -8.48 -6.08 -9.96
N ASN A 61 -8.86 -7.04 -9.11
CA ASN A 61 -10.23 -7.09 -8.58
C ASN A 61 -10.61 -5.76 -7.91
N LYS A 62 -11.83 -5.27 -8.14
CA LYS A 62 -12.32 -3.97 -7.61
C LYS A 62 -12.09 -3.78 -6.11
N ASN A 63 -12.29 -4.84 -5.32
CA ASN A 63 -12.19 -4.79 -3.86
C ASN A 63 -10.82 -5.26 -3.34
N ALA A 64 -9.85 -5.55 -4.20
CA ALA A 64 -8.54 -5.96 -3.74
C ALA A 64 -7.75 -4.73 -3.27
N ARG A 65 -7.18 -4.81 -2.08
CA ARG A 65 -6.19 -3.85 -1.57
C ARG A 65 -4.78 -4.31 -1.94
N MET A 66 -3.88 -3.37 -2.16
CA MET A 66 -2.46 -3.64 -2.35
C MET A 66 -1.70 -2.76 -1.38
N SER A 67 -0.82 -3.38 -0.60
CA SER A 67 0.10 -2.70 0.30
C SER A 67 1.52 -3.09 -0.10
N VAL A 68 2.45 -2.15 0.02
CA VAL A 68 3.85 -2.31 -0.33
C VAL A 68 4.68 -1.98 0.89
N LEU A 69 5.67 -2.82 1.17
CA LEU A 69 6.70 -2.50 2.14
C LEU A 69 7.88 -1.88 1.40
N SER A 70 8.21 -0.64 1.77
CA SER A 70 9.36 0.09 1.21
C SER A 70 10.67 -0.63 1.53
N GLN A 71 11.66 -0.48 0.66
CA GLN A 71 13.03 -0.92 0.97
C GLN A 71 13.72 0.03 1.95
N ASN A 72 13.27 1.27 2.05
CA ASN A 72 13.83 2.25 2.98
C ASN A 72 13.25 2.01 4.38
N GLN A 73 14.01 1.34 5.24
CA GLN A 73 13.58 1.03 6.61
C GLN A 73 13.78 2.24 7.53
N ASP A 74 14.70 3.15 7.21
CA ASP A 74 15.02 4.32 8.03
C ASP A 74 13.96 5.42 7.95
N GLU A 75 13.06 5.35 6.98
CA GLU A 75 11.99 6.32 6.74
C GLU A 75 11.09 6.54 7.98
N PHE A 76 11.01 5.54 8.86
CA PHE A 76 10.09 5.53 9.98
C PHE A 76 10.76 5.58 11.37
N ASN A 77 12.06 5.89 11.45
CA ASN A 77 12.82 5.86 12.71
C ASN A 77 12.28 6.81 13.80
N ASN A 78 11.49 7.82 13.43
CA ASN A 78 10.89 8.78 14.36
C ASN A 78 9.45 8.43 14.78
N PHE A 79 8.93 7.27 14.39
CA PHE A 79 7.57 6.84 14.68
C PHE A 79 7.55 5.62 15.61
N ASN A 80 6.49 5.45 16.38
CA ASN A 80 6.29 4.22 17.13
C ASN A 80 6.02 3.06 16.17
N VAL A 81 6.50 1.87 16.51
CA VAL A 81 6.33 0.67 15.69
C VAL A 81 4.85 0.39 15.38
N THR A 82 3.97 0.58 16.37
CA THR A 82 2.52 0.41 16.20
C THR A 82 1.95 1.36 15.16
N ASP A 83 2.37 2.62 15.16
CA ASP A 83 1.92 3.62 14.19
C ASP A 83 2.38 3.23 12.78
N VAL A 84 3.63 2.78 12.63
CA VAL A 84 4.18 2.33 11.34
C VAL A 84 3.42 1.13 10.77
N VAL A 85 3.04 0.18 11.63
CA VAL A 85 2.21 -0.97 11.21
C VAL A 85 0.82 -0.50 10.74
N ILE A 86 0.18 0.40 11.51
CA ILE A 86 -1.15 0.94 11.18
C ILE A 86 -1.10 1.78 9.89
N MET A 87 -0.01 2.53 9.65
CA MET A 87 0.21 3.32 8.41
C MET A 87 0.11 2.46 7.13
N GLY A 88 0.40 1.16 7.20
CA GLY A 88 0.19 0.22 6.10
C GLY A 88 -1.27 0.10 5.65
N ASN A 89 -2.21 0.55 6.48
CA ASN A 89 -3.60 0.80 6.15
C ASN A 89 -3.92 2.30 6.29
N LYS A 90 -3.77 3.04 5.19
CA LYS A 90 -3.97 4.50 5.16
C LYS A 90 -5.30 4.95 5.78
N GLU A 91 -6.40 4.26 5.48
CA GLU A 91 -7.71 4.62 6.03
C GLU A 91 -7.74 4.43 7.55
N LEU A 92 -7.29 3.28 8.04
CA LEU A 92 -7.21 2.99 9.47
C LEU A 92 -6.30 3.99 10.21
N TYR A 93 -5.17 4.36 9.59
CA TYR A 93 -4.26 5.34 10.14
C TYR A 93 -4.87 6.74 10.22
N GLN A 94 -5.61 7.19 9.19
CA GLN A 94 -6.31 8.47 9.23
C GLN A 94 -7.40 8.50 10.31
N ILE A 95 -8.17 7.41 10.45
CA ILE A 95 -9.16 7.26 11.53
C ILE A 95 -8.49 7.40 12.90
N ASN A 96 -7.34 6.74 13.10
CA ASN A 96 -6.59 6.83 14.36
C ASN A 96 -6.12 8.27 14.67
N LEU A 97 -5.55 8.96 13.67
CA LEU A 97 -5.09 10.35 13.82
C LEU A 97 -6.24 11.30 14.14
N GLU A 98 -7.36 11.19 13.42
CA GLU A 98 -8.52 12.05 13.58
C GLU A 98 -9.14 11.91 14.97
N LYS A 99 -9.29 10.67 15.42
CA LYS A 99 -9.81 10.34 16.74
C LYS A 99 -8.91 10.85 17.87
N ASN A 100 -7.61 10.60 17.78
CA ASN A 100 -6.65 11.07 18.79
C ASN A 100 -6.62 12.60 18.87
N LYS A 101 -6.70 13.28 17.72
CA LYS A 101 -6.79 14.74 17.67
C LYS A 101 -8.00 15.28 18.42
N ILE A 102 -9.16 14.62 18.33
CA ILE A 102 -10.37 15.02 19.07
C ILE A 102 -10.16 14.83 20.58
N TYR A 103 -9.61 13.68 21.00
CA TYR A 103 -9.35 13.41 22.42
C TYR A 103 -8.28 14.31 23.04
N GLU A 104 -7.36 14.83 22.25
CA GLU A 104 -6.29 15.74 22.69
C GLU A 104 -6.71 17.22 22.67
N ASP A 105 -7.82 17.59 22.02
CA ASP A 105 -8.28 18.99 21.96
C ASP A 105 -9.05 19.38 23.23
N PRO A 106 -8.51 20.29 24.06
CA PRO A 106 -9.19 20.73 25.29
C PRO A 106 -10.47 21.53 25.02
N ASN A 107 -10.71 21.96 23.78
CA ASN A 107 -11.93 22.68 23.38
C ASN A 107 -12.92 21.79 22.61
N ALA A 108 -12.68 20.49 22.51
CA ALA A 108 -13.57 19.56 21.82
C ALA A 108 -15.00 19.64 22.37
N THR A 109 -15.96 19.74 21.44
CA THR A 109 -17.38 19.82 21.77
C THR A 109 -17.98 18.43 21.96
N MET A 110 -19.21 18.36 22.48
CA MET A 110 -19.93 17.09 22.62
C MET A 110 -20.14 16.40 21.26
N GLU A 111 -20.39 17.18 20.19
CA GLU A 111 -20.50 16.65 18.82
C GLU A 111 -19.18 16.04 18.32
N ASP A 112 -18.04 16.63 18.68
CA ASP A 112 -16.73 16.08 18.33
C ASP A 112 -16.51 14.71 19.01
N TYR A 113 -16.87 14.58 20.28
CA TYR A 113 -16.79 13.30 21.00
C TYR A 113 -17.73 12.23 20.44
N GLU A 114 -18.94 12.60 20.01
CA GLU A 114 -19.84 11.67 19.30
C GLU A 114 -19.20 11.17 17.99
N ARG A 115 -18.59 12.07 17.22
CA ARG A 115 -17.82 11.70 16.02
C ARG A 115 -16.64 10.78 16.36
N ALA A 116 -15.87 11.08 17.40
CA ALA A 116 -14.76 10.22 17.85
C ALA A 116 -15.24 8.83 18.24
N SER A 117 -16.41 8.71 18.88
CA SER A 117 -17.02 7.41 19.20
C SER A 117 -17.34 6.59 17.94
N HIS A 118 -17.90 7.20 16.90
CA HIS A 118 -18.14 6.51 15.62
C HIS A 118 -16.84 6.10 14.92
N LEU A 119 -15.81 6.93 15.01
CA LEU A 119 -14.48 6.61 14.47
C LEU A 119 -13.83 5.46 15.24
N GLU A 120 -13.99 5.40 16.56
CA GLU A 120 -13.52 4.30 17.41
C GLU A 120 -14.17 2.97 17.04
N GLU A 121 -15.49 2.96 16.84
CA GLU A 121 -16.23 1.78 16.38
C GLU A 121 -15.70 1.27 15.04
N LYS A 122 -15.58 2.18 14.05
CA LYS A 122 -15.03 1.85 12.73
C LYS A 122 -13.59 1.36 12.80
N PHE A 123 -12.77 1.96 13.67
CA PHE A 123 -11.38 1.53 13.90
C PHE A 123 -11.33 0.09 14.40
N GLY A 124 -12.22 -0.28 15.33
CA GLY A 124 -12.38 -1.64 15.83
C GLY A 124 -12.84 -2.64 14.76
N GLU A 125 -13.85 -2.29 13.96
CA GLU A 125 -14.35 -3.14 12.86
C GLU A 125 -13.27 -3.43 11.81
N MET A 126 -12.36 -2.49 11.60
CA MET A 126 -11.23 -2.64 10.69
C MET A 126 -10.03 -3.38 11.30
N GLY A 127 -10.13 -3.86 12.55
CA GLY A 127 -9.09 -4.62 13.23
C GLY A 127 -7.91 -3.78 13.71
N GLY A 128 -8.16 -2.56 14.19
CA GLY A 128 -7.12 -1.64 14.67
C GLY A 128 -6.52 -1.95 16.05
N TRP A 129 -6.99 -3.01 16.73
CA TRP A 129 -6.50 -3.46 18.04
C TRP A 129 -5.30 -4.39 17.96
#